data_AF-A0A8J5EHP4-F1
#
_entry.id   AF-A0A8J5EHP4-F1
#
_cell.length_a   1.000
_cell.length_b   1.000
_cell.length_c   1.000
_cell.angle_alpha   90.00
_cell.angle_beta   90.00
_cell.angle_gamma   90.00
#
_symmetry.space_group_name_H-M   'P 1'
#
loop_
_entity.id
_entity.type
_entity.pdbx_description
1 polymer ?
#
loop_
_entity_poly.entity_id
_entity_poly.type
_entity_poly.pdbx_seq_one_letter_code
_entity_poly.pdbx_strand_id
1 'polypeptide(L)'
;MSAKSIHEADGKALLAHFLSKAPVFSATQPETTFEMGTPKLASLTFADGANPEDIFAQAEKTYPWLLESGAKFVAKPDQLIKRRGKAGLLALNKTWAEAKPWIAERAAKPINVEGIDGVLRTFLVEPFVPHDQKHEYYINIHSVREGDWILFYHEGGVDVGDVDAKASKILIPVDIENEYPSNETIAKALLQHVPQDQVQTLLDFVNRLYAVYVDLQFTYLEINPLVVIPTAQGVEVHYLDLAGKLDQTAEFECGPKWAAARSPAALGQVVTVDASAKVSIDAGPAMVFPAPFGRELSKEEAYIAELDSKTGASLKLTVLNAKGRIWTLVAGGGASVVYADAIASAGFADELANYGEYSGAPNETQTYEYAKTVLDLMTRGDAHPEGKVLFIGGGIANFTQVGSTFKGIIRAFRDYQSSLHNHKVKIYVRRGGPNWQEGLRLIKSAGDELNLPMEIYGPDMHVSGIVPLALLGKRPKNVKPFGTGANTEASTPLGV
;
A
#
# COMPACT_ATOMS: atom_id res chain seq x y z
N MET A 1 -10.90 -0.41 6.96
CA MET A 1 -10.60 -0.50 5.52
C MET A 1 -9.32 0.26 5.23
N SER A 2 -8.30 -0.45 4.76
CA SER A 2 -7.08 0.17 4.23
C SER A 2 -6.98 -0.25 2.77
N ALA A 3 -7.61 0.53 1.89
CA ALA A 3 -7.52 0.33 0.45
C ALA A 3 -6.06 0.50 0.00
N LYS A 4 -5.44 -0.59 -0.46
CA LYS A 4 -4.04 -0.62 -0.89
C LYS A 4 -3.95 -0.96 -2.36
N SER A 5 -3.09 -0.22 -3.06
CA SER A 5 -2.86 -0.44 -4.49
C SER A 5 -2.08 -1.73 -4.69
N ILE A 6 -2.36 -2.41 -5.79
CA ILE A 6 -1.65 -3.62 -6.23
C ILE A 6 -0.97 -3.35 -7.57
N HIS A 7 0.02 -4.17 -7.91
CA HIS A 7 0.62 -4.16 -9.23
C HIS A 7 -0.42 -4.49 -10.31
N GLU A 8 -0.21 -3.97 -11.52
CA GLU A 8 -1.06 -4.27 -12.66
C GLU A 8 -1.07 -5.77 -12.96
N ALA A 9 0.12 -6.41 -12.93
CA ALA A 9 0.25 -7.85 -13.13
C ALA A 9 -0.60 -8.66 -12.14
N ASP A 10 -0.63 -8.25 -10.86
CA ASP A 10 -1.41 -8.92 -9.82
C ASP A 10 -2.92 -8.74 -10.07
N GLY A 11 -3.37 -7.53 -10.43
CA GLY A 11 -4.77 -7.29 -10.75
C GLY A 11 -5.23 -8.09 -11.98
N LYS A 12 -4.41 -8.17 -13.03
CA LYS A 12 -4.71 -8.98 -14.22
C LYS A 12 -4.74 -10.47 -13.92
N ALA A 13 -3.86 -10.96 -13.05
CA ALA A 13 -3.87 -12.34 -12.58
C ALA A 13 -5.18 -12.68 -11.86
N LEU A 14 -5.66 -11.79 -10.98
CA LEU A 14 -6.93 -11.95 -10.28
C LEU A 14 -8.11 -12.03 -11.27
N LEU A 15 -8.19 -11.09 -12.23
CA LEU A 15 -9.25 -11.12 -13.23
C LEU A 15 -9.23 -12.39 -14.07
N ALA A 16 -8.06 -12.75 -14.61
CA ALA A 16 -7.91 -13.94 -15.45
C ALA A 16 -8.31 -15.22 -14.72
N HIS A 17 -8.04 -15.30 -13.41
CA HIS A 17 -8.36 -16.48 -12.62
C HIS A 17 -9.84 -16.55 -12.22
N PHE A 18 -10.49 -15.42 -11.93
CA PHE A 18 -11.79 -15.39 -11.27
C PHE A 18 -12.97 -14.92 -12.13
N LEU A 19 -12.77 -14.26 -13.27
CA LEU A 19 -13.88 -13.76 -14.11
C LEU A 19 -14.87 -14.87 -14.53
N SER A 20 -14.40 -16.08 -14.79
CA SER A 20 -15.26 -17.22 -15.14
C SER A 20 -15.79 -18.00 -13.93
N LYS A 21 -15.28 -17.73 -12.72
CA LYS A 21 -15.53 -18.51 -11.50
C LYS A 21 -16.36 -17.78 -10.45
N ALA A 22 -16.31 -16.45 -10.43
CA ALA A 22 -17.02 -15.64 -9.45
C ALA A 22 -18.54 -15.80 -9.60
N PRO A 23 -19.29 -15.82 -8.50
CA PRO A 23 -20.75 -15.91 -8.55
C PRO A 23 -21.33 -14.61 -9.13
N VAL A 24 -22.14 -14.71 -10.18
CA VAL A 24 -22.79 -13.54 -10.79
C VAL A 24 -24.08 -13.20 -10.04
N PHE A 25 -24.28 -11.91 -9.73
CA PHE A 25 -25.44 -11.41 -8.97
C PHE A 25 -26.70 -11.19 -9.81
N SER A 26 -26.57 -11.02 -11.13
CA SER A 26 -27.74 -10.88 -12.01
C SER A 26 -28.67 -12.08 -11.90
N ALA A 27 -29.98 -11.81 -11.82
CA ALA A 27 -31.03 -12.83 -11.81
C ALA A 27 -30.99 -13.76 -13.04
N THR A 28 -30.46 -13.26 -14.17
CA THR A 28 -30.14 -14.07 -15.34
C THR A 28 -28.64 -14.18 -15.45
N GLN A 29 -28.09 -15.34 -15.07
CA GLN A 29 -26.67 -15.59 -15.22
C GLN A 29 -26.29 -15.57 -16.71
N PRO A 30 -25.39 -14.67 -17.12
CA PRO A 30 -24.94 -14.65 -18.50
C PRO A 30 -24.09 -15.89 -18.79
N GLU A 31 -24.39 -16.56 -19.90
CA GLU A 31 -23.47 -17.54 -20.49
C GLU A 31 -22.17 -16.81 -20.84
N THR A 32 -21.03 -17.47 -20.64
CA THR A 32 -19.73 -16.89 -21.01
C THR A 32 -19.70 -16.67 -22.52
N THR A 33 -19.60 -15.40 -22.93
CA THR A 33 -19.65 -14.96 -24.35
C THR A 33 -18.34 -14.37 -24.85
N PHE A 34 -17.29 -14.46 -24.03
CA PHE A 34 -15.93 -14.07 -24.36
C PHE A 34 -14.95 -15.19 -24.06
N GLU A 35 -13.85 -15.24 -24.80
CA GLU A 35 -12.77 -16.18 -24.53
C GLU A 35 -11.82 -15.63 -23.46
N MET A 36 -11.42 -16.49 -22.52
CA MET A 36 -10.34 -16.19 -21.59
C MET A 36 -9.22 -17.20 -21.75
N GLY A 37 -8.07 -16.71 -22.19
CA GLY A 37 -6.83 -17.49 -22.18
C GLY A 37 -6.10 -17.42 -20.84
N THR A 38 -5.12 -18.30 -20.67
CA THR A 38 -4.11 -18.13 -19.62
C THR A 38 -3.40 -16.79 -19.82
N PRO A 39 -3.29 -15.95 -18.77
CA PRO A 39 -2.75 -14.61 -18.92
C PRO A 39 -1.24 -14.69 -19.24
N LYS A 40 -0.81 -14.01 -20.31
CA LYS A 40 0.60 -13.92 -20.70
C LYS A 40 1.26 -12.69 -20.04
N LEU A 41 1.58 -12.81 -18.76
CA LEU A 41 2.13 -11.74 -17.91
C LEU A 41 3.57 -12.08 -17.51
N ALA A 42 4.56 -11.48 -18.16
CA ALA A 42 5.96 -11.63 -17.77
C ALA A 42 6.38 -10.46 -16.88
N SER A 43 6.43 -10.70 -15.57
CA SER A 43 6.95 -9.73 -14.59
C SER A 43 8.44 -9.92 -14.39
N LEU A 44 9.21 -8.85 -14.60
CA LEU A 44 10.67 -8.82 -14.46
C LEU A 44 11.06 -7.81 -13.38
N THR A 45 11.78 -8.27 -12.36
CA THR A 45 12.24 -7.43 -11.25
C THR A 45 13.77 -7.35 -11.22
N PHE A 46 14.29 -6.13 -11.19
CA PHE A 46 15.72 -5.82 -11.20
C PHE A 46 16.14 -5.25 -9.83
N ALA A 47 16.74 -6.12 -9.01
CA ALA A 47 17.33 -5.72 -7.74
C ALA A 47 18.62 -4.90 -7.97
N ASP A 48 19.09 -4.20 -6.92
CA ASP A 48 20.34 -3.45 -7.01
C ASP A 48 21.53 -4.36 -7.36
N GLY A 49 22.29 -3.96 -8.37
CA GLY A 49 23.44 -4.71 -8.87
C GLY A 49 23.09 -5.99 -9.65
N ALA A 50 21.80 -6.26 -9.90
CA ALA A 50 21.41 -7.39 -10.75
C ALA A 50 21.86 -7.17 -12.19
N ASN A 51 22.44 -8.21 -12.80
CA ASN A 51 22.77 -8.20 -14.22
C ASN A 51 21.49 -8.41 -15.05
N PRO A 52 21.09 -7.47 -15.94
CA PRO A 52 19.88 -7.61 -16.72
C PRO A 52 19.80 -8.90 -17.55
N GLU A 53 20.94 -9.39 -18.06
CA GLU A 53 20.98 -10.61 -18.88
C GLU A 53 20.56 -11.86 -18.09
N ASP A 54 20.89 -11.93 -16.79
CA ASP A 54 20.49 -13.07 -15.95
C ASP A 54 18.97 -13.05 -15.71
N ILE A 55 18.39 -11.85 -15.56
CA ILE A 55 16.94 -11.67 -15.40
C ILE A 55 16.21 -12.05 -16.70
N PHE A 56 16.74 -11.65 -17.86
CA PHE A 56 16.18 -12.03 -19.16
C PHE A 56 16.27 -13.53 -19.41
N ALA A 57 17.41 -14.16 -19.12
CA ALA A 57 17.58 -15.60 -19.26
C ALA A 57 16.62 -16.38 -18.35
N GLN A 58 16.35 -15.89 -17.14
CA GLN A 58 15.35 -16.48 -16.26
C GLN A 58 13.93 -16.28 -16.81
N ALA A 59 13.60 -15.08 -17.31
CA ALA A 59 12.30 -14.81 -17.90
C ALA A 59 12.02 -15.72 -19.10
N GLU A 60 13.00 -15.96 -19.97
CA GLU A 60 12.88 -16.85 -21.13
C GLU A 60 12.58 -18.31 -20.74
N LYS A 61 13.08 -18.77 -19.58
CA LYS A 61 12.76 -20.09 -19.03
C LYS A 61 11.36 -20.15 -18.43
N THR A 62 10.98 -19.14 -17.67
CA THR A 62 9.69 -19.07 -16.97
C THR A 62 8.52 -18.81 -17.93
N TYR A 63 8.76 -18.03 -18.99
CA TYR A 63 7.77 -17.58 -19.97
C TYR A 63 8.21 -17.92 -21.41
N PRO A 64 8.15 -19.21 -21.84
CA PRO A 64 8.64 -19.60 -23.16
C PRO A 64 7.99 -18.88 -24.35
N TRP A 65 6.78 -18.36 -24.16
CA TRP A 65 6.06 -17.56 -25.17
C TRP A 65 6.77 -16.24 -25.52
N LEU A 66 7.73 -15.77 -24.72
CA LEU A 66 8.61 -14.64 -25.08
C LEU A 66 9.49 -14.95 -26.30
N LEU A 67 9.79 -16.22 -26.54
CA LEU A 67 10.65 -16.70 -27.62
C LEU A 67 9.86 -17.12 -28.88
N GLU A 68 8.54 -16.99 -28.87
CA GLU A 68 7.69 -17.36 -29.99
C GLU A 68 8.01 -16.50 -31.24
N SER A 69 8.28 -17.16 -32.37
CA SER A 69 8.71 -16.49 -33.59
C SER A 69 7.62 -15.53 -34.10
N GLY A 70 7.99 -14.28 -34.37
CA GLY A 70 7.07 -13.26 -34.84
C GLY A 70 6.21 -12.62 -33.75
N ALA A 71 6.31 -13.06 -32.49
CA ALA A 71 5.59 -12.46 -31.39
C ALA A 71 6.00 -10.99 -31.16
N LYS A 72 4.99 -10.18 -30.87
CA LYS A 72 5.13 -8.75 -30.57
C LYS A 72 4.64 -8.49 -29.17
N PHE A 73 5.29 -7.56 -28.48
CA PHE A 73 5.10 -7.29 -27.07
C PHE A 73 4.94 -5.80 -26.79
N VAL A 74 4.30 -5.55 -25.66
CA VAL A 74 4.36 -4.30 -24.92
C VAL A 74 5.24 -4.51 -23.71
N ALA A 75 6.17 -3.59 -23.44
CA ALA A 75 6.92 -3.54 -22.18
C ALA A 75 6.67 -2.20 -21.48
N LYS A 76 6.41 -2.26 -20.17
CA LYS A 76 6.06 -1.08 -19.36
C LYS A 76 6.47 -1.26 -17.90
N PRO A 77 6.82 -0.20 -17.17
CA PRO A 77 7.00 -0.28 -15.73
C PRO A 77 5.67 -0.62 -15.02
N ASP A 78 5.75 -1.46 -14.01
CA ASP A 78 4.64 -1.84 -13.15
C ASP A 78 4.96 -1.47 -11.69
N GLN A 79 4.90 -0.17 -11.40
CA GLN A 79 5.20 0.41 -10.07
C GLN A 79 4.22 1.53 -9.71
N LEU A 80 2.93 1.33 -10.01
CA LEU A 80 1.86 2.30 -9.72
C LEU A 80 2.05 3.66 -10.43
N ILE A 81 2.80 3.68 -11.54
CA ILE A 81 2.99 4.88 -12.36
C ILE A 81 1.76 5.04 -13.27
N LYS A 82 1.06 6.16 -13.11
CA LYS A 82 -0.04 6.52 -14.01
C LYS A 82 0.50 7.19 -15.29
N ARG A 83 -0.32 7.19 -16.35
CA ARG A 83 -0.03 7.92 -17.62
C ARG A 83 1.32 7.56 -18.26
N ARG A 84 1.73 6.29 -18.15
CA ARG A 84 3.01 5.77 -18.68
C ARG A 84 3.27 6.12 -20.15
N GLY A 85 2.22 6.14 -20.98
CA GLY A 85 2.34 6.55 -22.38
C GLY A 85 2.83 7.99 -22.56
N LYS A 86 2.28 8.93 -21.78
CA LYS A 86 2.69 10.35 -21.81
C LYS A 86 4.08 10.56 -21.20
N ALA A 87 4.50 9.69 -20.28
CA ALA A 87 5.83 9.69 -19.69
C ALA A 87 6.91 9.01 -20.56
N GLY A 88 6.57 8.49 -21.74
CA GLY A 88 7.53 7.76 -22.60
C GLY A 88 7.97 6.42 -22.01
N LEU A 89 7.15 5.83 -21.14
CA LEU A 89 7.42 4.59 -20.41
C LEU A 89 6.67 3.38 -20.99
N LEU A 90 6.38 3.40 -22.28
CA LEU A 90 5.78 2.28 -23.02
C LEU A 90 6.64 1.94 -24.25
N ALA A 91 7.08 0.68 -24.35
CA ALA A 91 7.60 0.12 -25.58
C ALA A 91 6.48 -0.70 -26.24
N LEU A 92 5.93 -0.21 -27.35
CA LEU A 92 4.82 -0.84 -28.07
C LEU A 92 5.31 -1.58 -29.33
N ASN A 93 4.65 -2.69 -29.64
CA ASN A 93 4.87 -3.48 -30.86
C ASN A 93 6.35 -3.86 -31.09
N LYS A 94 7.01 -4.34 -30.03
CA LYS A 94 8.42 -4.77 -30.05
C LYS A 94 8.55 -6.28 -30.08
N THR A 95 9.50 -6.80 -30.82
CA THR A 95 9.97 -8.19 -30.62
C THR A 95 10.65 -8.29 -29.25
N TRP A 96 10.82 -9.51 -28.73
CA TRP A 96 11.54 -9.71 -27.47
C TRP A 96 12.99 -9.19 -27.53
N ALA A 97 13.66 -9.38 -28.67
CA ALA A 97 15.01 -8.86 -28.91
C ALA A 97 15.09 -7.31 -28.87
N GLU A 98 14.00 -6.62 -29.24
CA GLU A 98 13.92 -5.15 -29.17
C GLU A 98 13.46 -4.65 -27.78
N ALA A 99 12.65 -5.44 -27.07
CA ALA A 99 12.15 -5.08 -25.74
C ALA A 99 13.26 -5.16 -24.66
N LYS A 100 14.11 -6.18 -24.71
CA LYS A 100 15.25 -6.35 -23.77
C LYS A 100 16.14 -5.12 -23.63
N PRO A 101 16.72 -4.55 -24.71
CA PRO A 101 17.56 -3.36 -24.59
C PRO A 101 16.78 -2.14 -24.08
N TRP A 102 15.49 -1.98 -24.45
CA TRP A 102 14.66 -0.90 -23.94
C TRP A 102 14.45 -0.99 -22.42
N ILE A 103 14.23 -2.21 -21.90
CA ILE A 103 14.13 -2.48 -20.45
C ILE A 103 15.48 -2.24 -19.78
N ALA A 104 16.57 -2.81 -20.28
CA ALA A 104 17.91 -2.70 -19.70
C ALA A 104 18.43 -1.26 -19.64
N GLU A 105 18.03 -0.40 -20.59
CA GLU A 105 18.34 1.02 -20.57
C GLU A 105 17.72 1.73 -19.35
N ARG A 106 16.61 1.24 -18.79
CA ARG A 106 15.82 1.89 -17.74
C ARG A 106 15.89 1.16 -16.39
N ALA A 107 16.07 -0.15 -16.41
CA ALA A 107 16.06 -1.00 -15.23
C ALA A 107 17.14 -0.60 -14.21
N ALA A 108 16.75 -0.53 -12.94
CA ALA A 108 17.58 -0.12 -11.79
C ALA A 108 18.23 1.27 -11.95
N LYS A 109 17.67 2.16 -12.77
CA LYS A 109 18.15 3.54 -12.95
C LYS A 109 17.17 4.56 -12.38
N PRO A 110 17.68 5.70 -11.85
CA PRO A 110 16.83 6.78 -11.38
C PRO A 110 16.12 7.45 -12.56
N ILE A 111 14.89 7.89 -12.32
CA ILE A 111 14.07 8.64 -13.26
C ILE A 111 13.16 9.61 -12.50
N ASN A 112 12.89 10.77 -13.10
CA ASN A 112 11.85 11.67 -12.63
C ASN A 112 10.58 11.47 -13.47
N VAL A 113 9.45 11.18 -12.82
CA VAL A 113 8.15 11.06 -13.47
C VAL A 113 7.20 12.06 -12.82
N GLU A 114 6.76 13.05 -13.59
CA GLU A 114 5.84 14.11 -13.12
C GLU A 114 6.29 14.78 -11.80
N GLY A 115 7.59 15.00 -11.62
CA GLY A 115 8.15 15.63 -10.42
C GLY A 115 8.49 14.68 -9.28
N ILE A 116 8.25 13.37 -9.45
CA ILE A 116 8.59 12.34 -8.46
C ILE A 116 9.84 11.60 -8.92
N ASP A 117 10.90 11.67 -8.13
CA ASP A 117 12.12 10.88 -8.35
C ASP A 117 11.93 9.46 -7.83
N GLY A 118 12.29 8.46 -8.64
CA GLY A 118 12.25 7.05 -8.25
C GLY A 118 13.15 6.18 -9.10
N VAL A 119 13.19 4.88 -8.81
CA VAL A 119 13.96 3.88 -9.56
C VAL A 119 13.01 2.86 -10.18
N LEU A 120 13.22 2.56 -11.47
CA LEU A 120 12.44 1.55 -12.19
C LEU A 120 13.02 0.16 -11.94
N ARG A 121 12.38 -0.62 -11.07
CA ARG A 121 12.76 -1.99 -10.71
C ARG A 121 11.90 -3.05 -11.35
N THR A 122 10.62 -2.79 -11.58
CA THR A 122 9.67 -3.81 -12.02
C THR A 122 9.06 -3.44 -13.36
N PHE A 123 9.16 -4.35 -14.31
CA PHE A 123 8.59 -4.24 -15.64
C PHE A 123 7.62 -5.38 -15.89
N LEU A 124 6.53 -5.07 -16.57
CA LEU A 124 5.57 -6.01 -17.08
C LEU A 124 5.69 -6.07 -18.61
N VAL A 125 5.83 -7.29 -19.14
CA VAL A 125 5.84 -7.58 -20.57
C VAL A 125 4.64 -8.44 -20.91
N GLU A 126 3.90 -8.03 -21.93
CA GLU A 126 2.65 -8.67 -22.37
C GLU A 126 2.59 -8.72 -23.90
N PRO A 127 1.83 -9.64 -24.50
CA PRO A 127 1.58 -9.63 -25.94
C PRO A 127 1.00 -8.29 -26.41
N PHE A 128 1.50 -7.79 -27.54
CA PHE A 128 0.91 -6.66 -28.22
C PHE A 128 -0.38 -7.12 -28.91
N VAL A 129 -1.48 -6.41 -28.64
CA VAL A 129 -2.78 -6.64 -29.29
C VAL A 129 -2.95 -5.57 -30.36
N PRO A 130 -2.89 -5.89 -31.67
CA PRO A 130 -3.19 -4.92 -32.71
C PRO A 130 -4.69 -4.59 -32.73
N HIS A 131 -5.03 -3.30 -32.63
CA HIS A 131 -6.41 -2.84 -32.64
C HIS A 131 -6.50 -1.37 -33.09
N ASP A 132 -7.69 -0.97 -33.53
CA ASP A 132 -8.06 0.42 -33.81
C ASP A 132 -8.67 1.10 -32.57
N GLN A 133 -8.61 2.42 -32.50
CA GLN A 133 -9.19 3.22 -31.41
C GLN A 133 -10.67 2.92 -31.12
N LYS A 134 -11.46 2.60 -32.15
CA LYS A 134 -12.89 2.27 -32.02
C LYS A 134 -13.17 1.00 -31.19
N HIS A 135 -12.14 0.20 -30.92
CA HIS A 135 -12.21 -0.99 -30.09
C HIS A 135 -11.79 -0.73 -28.64
N GLU A 136 -11.32 0.48 -28.31
CA GLU A 136 -10.93 0.85 -26.95
C GLU A 136 -12.13 1.41 -26.17
N TYR A 137 -12.42 0.78 -25.04
CA TYR A 137 -13.41 1.19 -24.06
C TYR A 137 -12.73 1.55 -22.74
N TYR A 138 -13.47 2.22 -21.86
CA TYR A 138 -13.08 2.52 -20.49
C TYR A 138 -14.08 1.88 -19.53
N ILE A 139 -13.58 1.26 -18.46
CA ILE A 139 -14.42 0.84 -17.34
C ILE A 139 -13.73 1.10 -16.01
N ASN A 140 -14.49 1.60 -15.04
CA ASN A 140 -14.05 1.74 -13.66
C ASN A 140 -15.14 1.29 -12.69
N ILE A 141 -14.73 0.62 -11.62
CA ILE A 141 -15.56 0.28 -10.47
C ILE A 141 -14.89 0.83 -9.22
N HIS A 142 -15.62 1.57 -8.39
CA HIS A 142 -15.09 2.05 -7.12
C HIS A 142 -16.16 2.16 -6.04
N SER A 143 -15.77 1.89 -4.81
CA SER A 143 -16.67 1.90 -3.67
C SER A 143 -16.88 3.31 -3.13
N VAL A 144 -18.14 3.62 -2.85
CA VAL A 144 -18.59 4.76 -2.04
C VAL A 144 -19.33 4.25 -0.82
N ARG A 145 -19.82 5.14 0.04
CA ARG A 145 -20.52 4.72 1.26
C ARG A 145 -21.84 4.01 0.95
N GLU A 146 -22.51 4.43 -0.12
CA GLU A 146 -23.85 4.00 -0.50
C GLU A 146 -23.86 2.74 -1.39
N GLY A 147 -22.69 2.26 -1.82
CA GLY A 147 -22.55 1.14 -2.75
C GLY A 147 -21.31 1.28 -3.63
N ASP A 148 -21.35 0.75 -4.84
CA ASP A 148 -20.25 0.78 -5.80
C ASP A 148 -20.68 1.44 -7.11
N TRP A 149 -19.94 2.45 -7.55
CA TRP A 149 -20.15 3.03 -8.87
C TRP A 149 -19.49 2.17 -9.93
N ILE A 150 -20.21 1.84 -11.00
CA ILE A 150 -19.66 1.35 -12.26
C ILE A 150 -19.73 2.48 -13.29
N LEU A 151 -18.58 2.86 -13.82
CA LEU A 151 -18.40 3.86 -14.88
C LEU A 151 -18.02 3.15 -16.17
N PHE A 152 -18.60 3.57 -17.29
CA PHE A 152 -18.26 3.06 -18.62
C PHE A 152 -18.21 4.19 -19.65
N TYR A 153 -17.23 4.14 -20.56
CA TYR A 153 -17.16 5.07 -21.69
C TYR A 153 -16.68 4.36 -22.96
N HIS A 154 -17.31 4.70 -24.09
CA HIS A 154 -17.14 4.01 -25.37
C HIS A 154 -15.94 4.48 -26.20
N GLU A 155 -15.27 5.55 -25.79
CA GLU A 155 -14.01 6.02 -26.39
C GLU A 155 -12.92 6.01 -25.31
N GLY A 156 -12.41 4.81 -25.01
CA GLY A 156 -11.33 4.61 -24.05
C GLY A 156 -9.97 5.13 -24.54
N GLY A 157 -8.90 4.77 -23.82
CA GLY A 157 -7.53 5.02 -24.23
C GLY A 157 -6.86 6.23 -23.57
N VAL A 158 -5.70 6.60 -24.12
CA VAL A 158 -4.84 7.68 -23.63
C VAL A 158 -5.45 9.08 -23.77
N ASP A 159 -6.41 9.23 -24.68
CA ASP A 159 -7.05 10.50 -25.04
C ASP A 159 -8.47 10.65 -24.46
N VAL A 160 -8.87 9.78 -23.53
CA VAL A 160 -10.18 9.80 -22.87
C VAL A 160 -10.53 11.17 -22.22
N GLY A 161 -9.50 11.89 -21.75
CA GLY A 161 -9.66 13.22 -21.13
C GLY A 161 -10.29 13.14 -19.75
N ASP A 162 -11.21 14.05 -19.45
CA ASP A 162 -12.01 14.03 -18.20
C ASP A 162 -13.12 12.99 -18.29
N VAL A 163 -12.76 11.73 -18.04
CA VAL A 163 -13.68 10.59 -18.13
C VAL A 163 -14.81 10.67 -17.11
N ASP A 164 -14.59 11.29 -15.96
CA ASP A 164 -15.61 11.42 -14.91
C ASP A 164 -16.80 12.27 -15.37
N ALA A 165 -16.58 13.25 -16.24
CA ALA A 165 -17.64 14.08 -16.81
C ALA A 165 -18.33 13.42 -18.03
N LYS A 166 -17.68 12.45 -18.67
CA LYS A 166 -18.14 11.84 -19.94
C LYS A 166 -18.74 10.45 -19.78
N ALA A 167 -18.29 9.68 -18.80
CA ALA A 167 -18.69 8.29 -18.62
C ALA A 167 -20.13 8.16 -18.16
N SER A 168 -20.82 7.18 -18.74
CA SER A 168 -22.07 6.66 -18.19
C SER A 168 -21.80 6.02 -16.83
N LYS A 169 -22.72 6.17 -15.88
CA LYS A 169 -22.56 5.66 -14.52
C LYS A 169 -23.82 4.95 -14.03
N ILE A 170 -23.64 3.87 -13.26
CA ILE A 170 -24.69 3.22 -12.48
C ILE A 170 -24.15 2.92 -11.08
N LEU A 171 -24.96 3.20 -10.05
CA LEU A 171 -24.64 2.85 -8.67
C LEU A 171 -25.25 1.48 -8.36
N ILE A 172 -24.41 0.52 -8.00
CA ILE A 172 -24.85 -0.75 -7.44
C ILE A 172 -25.00 -0.55 -5.92
N PRO A 173 -26.19 -0.72 -5.35
CA PRO A 173 -26.42 -0.49 -3.92
C PRO A 173 -25.75 -1.56 -3.05
N VAL A 174 -25.58 -1.26 -1.75
CA VAL A 174 -25.00 -2.20 -0.77
C VAL A 174 -25.81 -3.49 -0.66
N ASP A 175 -27.14 -3.42 -0.73
CA ASP A 175 -28.02 -4.59 -0.69
C ASP A 175 -28.09 -5.28 -2.07
N ILE A 176 -26.97 -5.84 -2.50
CA ILE A 176 -26.84 -6.58 -3.76
C ILE A 176 -27.78 -7.79 -3.85
N GLU A 177 -28.21 -8.37 -2.74
CA GLU A 177 -29.11 -9.54 -2.76
C GLU A 177 -30.52 -9.16 -3.23
N ASN A 178 -30.99 -7.96 -2.86
CA ASN A 178 -32.36 -7.51 -3.15
C ASN A 178 -32.44 -6.43 -4.23
N GLU A 179 -31.38 -5.65 -4.42
CA GLU A 179 -31.42 -4.42 -5.22
C GLU A 179 -30.42 -4.43 -6.41
N TYR A 180 -29.81 -5.57 -6.74
CA TYR A 180 -28.92 -5.65 -7.91
C TYR A 180 -29.69 -5.34 -9.22
N PRO A 181 -29.23 -4.38 -10.04
CA PRO A 181 -29.93 -3.99 -11.27
C PRO A 181 -30.06 -5.13 -12.27
N SER A 182 -31.17 -5.14 -13.02
CA SER A 182 -31.34 -6.09 -14.12
C SER A 182 -30.33 -5.86 -15.24
N ASN A 183 -30.03 -6.92 -16.00
CA ASN A 183 -29.22 -6.86 -17.21
C ASN A 183 -29.66 -5.76 -18.19
N GLU A 184 -30.98 -5.58 -18.37
CA GLU A 184 -31.54 -4.52 -19.21
C GLU A 184 -31.23 -3.13 -18.66
N THR A 185 -31.28 -2.95 -17.34
CA THR A 185 -30.97 -1.69 -16.67
C THR A 185 -29.48 -1.36 -16.81
N ILE A 186 -28.60 -2.35 -16.61
CA ILE A 186 -27.14 -2.19 -16.78
C ILE A 186 -26.81 -1.83 -18.23
N ALA A 187 -27.33 -2.58 -19.20
CA ALA A 187 -27.09 -2.31 -20.62
C ALA A 187 -27.60 -0.91 -21.03
N LYS A 188 -28.81 -0.54 -20.59
CA LYS A 188 -29.36 0.79 -20.84
C LYS A 188 -28.56 1.89 -20.15
N ALA A 189 -27.99 1.67 -18.98
CA ALA A 189 -27.20 2.70 -18.31
C ALA A 189 -25.81 2.86 -18.96
N LEU A 190 -25.11 1.75 -19.20
CA LEU A 190 -23.69 1.77 -19.53
C LEU A 190 -23.40 1.62 -21.04
N LEU A 191 -24.19 0.84 -21.78
CA LEU A 191 -23.79 0.30 -23.08
C LEU A 191 -24.55 0.92 -24.27
N GLN A 192 -25.23 2.07 -24.11
CA GLN A 192 -26.06 2.69 -25.16
C GLN A 192 -25.30 3.02 -26.45
N HIS A 193 -24.01 3.29 -26.35
CA HIS A 193 -23.15 3.69 -27.47
C HIS A 193 -22.28 2.54 -27.98
N VAL A 194 -22.47 1.33 -27.46
CA VAL A 194 -21.71 0.14 -27.85
C VAL A 194 -22.35 -0.48 -29.10
N PRO A 195 -21.56 -0.93 -30.10
CA PRO A 195 -22.06 -1.68 -31.24
C PRO A 195 -22.86 -2.92 -30.82
N GLN A 196 -24.01 -3.15 -31.46
CA GLN A 196 -24.98 -4.17 -31.06
C GLN A 196 -24.41 -5.60 -31.00
N ASP A 197 -23.42 -5.90 -31.85
CA ASP A 197 -22.71 -7.18 -31.90
C ASP A 197 -21.79 -7.42 -30.69
N GLN A 198 -21.48 -6.38 -29.92
CA GLN A 198 -20.61 -6.44 -28.73
C GLN A 198 -21.37 -6.29 -27.41
N VAL A 199 -22.62 -5.77 -27.45
CA VAL A 199 -23.39 -5.45 -26.23
C VAL A 199 -23.53 -6.65 -25.30
N GLN A 200 -23.84 -7.84 -25.83
CA GLN A 200 -24.05 -9.02 -25.00
C GLN A 200 -22.75 -9.45 -24.29
N THR A 201 -21.62 -9.43 -25.00
CA THR A 201 -20.32 -9.76 -24.44
C THR A 201 -19.87 -8.76 -23.39
N LEU A 202 -20.06 -7.47 -23.64
CA LEU A 202 -19.73 -6.44 -22.65
C LEU A 202 -20.64 -6.49 -21.42
N LEU A 203 -21.92 -6.83 -21.59
CA LEU A 203 -22.85 -7.00 -20.47
C LEU A 203 -22.47 -8.20 -19.60
N ASP A 204 -22.10 -9.32 -20.21
CA ASP A 204 -21.55 -10.50 -19.51
C ASP A 204 -20.26 -10.14 -18.77
N PHE A 205 -19.32 -9.48 -19.45
CA PHE A 205 -18.06 -9.03 -18.86
C PHE A 205 -18.27 -8.08 -17.67
N VAL A 206 -19.14 -7.07 -17.78
CA VAL A 206 -19.43 -6.12 -16.69
C VAL A 206 -19.98 -6.83 -15.46
N ASN A 207 -20.94 -7.73 -15.63
CA ASN A 207 -21.52 -8.50 -14.53
C ASN A 207 -20.47 -9.37 -13.82
N ARG A 208 -19.62 -10.05 -14.59
CA ARG A 208 -18.52 -10.88 -14.04
C ARG A 208 -17.43 -10.04 -13.39
N LEU A 209 -17.09 -8.89 -13.98
CA LEU A 209 -16.11 -7.97 -13.42
C LEU A 209 -16.57 -7.45 -12.06
N TYR A 210 -17.85 -7.08 -11.94
CA TYR A 210 -18.43 -6.66 -10.66
C TYR A 210 -18.48 -7.82 -9.64
N ALA A 211 -18.82 -9.03 -10.07
CA ALA A 211 -18.73 -10.21 -9.21
C ALA A 211 -17.33 -10.43 -8.65
N VAL A 212 -16.29 -10.32 -9.49
CA VAL A 212 -14.88 -10.42 -9.05
C VAL A 212 -14.50 -9.26 -8.13
N TYR A 213 -14.97 -8.04 -8.43
CA TYR A 213 -14.74 -6.86 -7.60
C TYR A 213 -15.20 -7.08 -6.16
N VAL A 214 -16.43 -7.59 -5.98
CA VAL A 214 -17.00 -7.89 -4.66
C VAL A 214 -16.32 -9.11 -4.03
N ASP A 215 -16.20 -10.23 -4.75
CA ASP A 215 -15.72 -11.52 -4.22
C ASP A 215 -14.26 -11.47 -3.72
N LEU A 216 -13.46 -10.58 -4.31
CA LEU A 216 -12.05 -10.38 -3.97
C LEU A 216 -11.80 -9.12 -3.15
N GLN A 217 -12.84 -8.40 -2.72
CA GLN A 217 -12.75 -7.21 -1.87
C GLN A 217 -11.91 -6.08 -2.50
N PHE A 218 -12.15 -5.82 -3.79
CA PHE A 218 -11.67 -4.59 -4.42
C PHE A 218 -12.40 -3.37 -3.85
N THR A 219 -11.69 -2.25 -3.82
CA THR A 219 -12.24 -0.92 -3.46
C THR A 219 -12.10 0.08 -4.60
N TYR A 220 -11.28 -0.26 -5.60
CA TYR A 220 -11.09 0.46 -6.84
C TYR A 220 -10.56 -0.50 -7.89
N LEU A 221 -11.13 -0.47 -9.09
CA LEU A 221 -10.67 -1.23 -10.25
C LEU A 221 -10.92 -0.39 -11.50
N GLU A 222 -9.88 -0.11 -12.27
CA GLU A 222 -9.96 0.65 -13.51
C GLU A 222 -9.23 -0.11 -14.61
N ILE A 223 -9.86 -0.23 -15.78
CA ILE A 223 -9.28 -0.83 -16.97
C ILE A 223 -9.34 0.22 -18.09
N ASN A 224 -8.17 0.66 -18.57
CA ASN A 224 -8.09 1.69 -19.61
C ASN A 224 -6.81 1.60 -20.50
N PRO A 225 -6.89 1.05 -21.72
CA PRO A 225 -8.11 0.65 -22.41
C PRO A 225 -8.55 -0.78 -22.08
N LEU A 226 -9.87 -0.98 -22.06
CA LEU A 226 -10.53 -2.27 -22.26
C LEU A 226 -10.75 -2.44 -23.75
N VAL A 227 -10.04 -3.36 -24.40
CA VAL A 227 -10.11 -3.57 -25.84
C VAL A 227 -11.08 -4.70 -26.17
N VAL A 228 -12.07 -4.43 -27.01
CA VAL A 228 -13.09 -5.40 -27.43
C VAL A 228 -13.12 -5.51 -28.95
N ILE A 229 -12.76 -6.70 -29.45
CA ILE A 229 -12.54 -6.94 -30.89
C ILE A 229 -13.53 -8.01 -31.36
N PRO A 230 -14.46 -7.67 -32.28
CA PRO A 230 -15.24 -8.67 -33.00
C PRO A 230 -14.35 -9.52 -33.90
N THR A 231 -14.47 -10.83 -33.80
CA THR A 231 -13.76 -11.82 -34.63
C THR A 231 -14.76 -12.70 -35.38
N ALA A 232 -14.27 -13.56 -36.27
CA ALA A 232 -15.13 -14.52 -36.95
C ALA A 232 -15.68 -15.61 -36.00
N GLN A 233 -15.07 -15.76 -34.82
CA GLN A 233 -15.37 -16.79 -33.82
C GLN A 233 -16.17 -16.24 -32.63
N GLY A 234 -16.30 -14.92 -32.50
CA GLY A 234 -17.00 -14.29 -31.39
C GLY A 234 -16.48 -12.88 -31.12
N VAL A 235 -16.39 -12.52 -29.84
CA VAL A 235 -15.86 -11.22 -29.40
C VAL A 235 -14.74 -11.49 -28.39
N GLU A 236 -13.55 -10.98 -28.69
CA GLU A 236 -12.41 -11.05 -27.78
C GLU A 236 -12.38 -9.83 -26.86
N VAL A 237 -12.02 -10.05 -25.58
CA VAL A 237 -11.92 -9.00 -24.57
C VAL A 237 -10.51 -8.99 -23.97
N HIS A 238 -9.83 -7.86 -24.09
CA HIS A 238 -8.45 -7.67 -23.65
C HIS A 238 -8.33 -6.45 -22.72
N TYR A 239 -7.94 -6.66 -21.46
CA TYR A 239 -7.70 -5.57 -20.50
C TYR A 239 -6.23 -5.13 -20.56
N LEU A 240 -5.93 -4.13 -21.38
CA LEU A 240 -4.54 -3.76 -21.70
C LEU A 240 -3.84 -2.96 -20.60
N ASP A 241 -4.59 -2.19 -19.82
CA ASP A 241 -4.12 -1.56 -18.59
C ASP A 241 -5.08 -1.90 -17.44
N LEU A 242 -4.56 -2.04 -16.23
CA LEU A 242 -5.35 -2.24 -15.02
C LEU A 242 -4.72 -1.51 -13.83
N ALA A 243 -5.51 -0.67 -13.17
CA ALA A 243 -5.19 -0.08 -11.88
C ALA A 243 -6.19 -0.58 -10.83
N GLY A 244 -5.69 -1.26 -9.79
CA GLY A 244 -6.53 -1.88 -8.76
C GLY A 244 -6.14 -1.48 -7.34
N LYS A 245 -7.11 -1.48 -6.44
CA LYS A 245 -6.91 -1.43 -4.98
C LYS A 245 -7.78 -2.48 -4.30
N LEU A 246 -7.19 -3.22 -3.36
CA LEU A 246 -7.88 -4.18 -2.50
C LEU A 246 -8.03 -3.62 -1.10
N ASP A 247 -9.07 -4.01 -0.37
CA ASP A 247 -9.10 -3.80 1.07
C ASP A 247 -8.15 -4.80 1.75
N GLN A 248 -6.97 -4.32 2.15
CA GLN A 248 -5.99 -5.13 2.86
C GLN A 248 -6.58 -5.78 4.13
N THR A 249 -7.60 -5.16 4.76
CA THR A 249 -8.18 -5.71 5.98
C THR A 249 -8.97 -7.00 5.76
N ALA A 250 -9.33 -7.32 4.51
CA ALA A 250 -9.96 -8.58 4.13
C ALA A 250 -8.96 -9.73 3.87
N GLU A 251 -7.66 -9.54 4.13
CA GLU A 251 -6.64 -10.56 3.87
C GLU A 251 -6.91 -11.89 4.60
N PHE A 252 -7.50 -11.86 5.80
CA PHE A 252 -7.84 -13.08 6.54
C PHE A 252 -8.90 -13.94 5.83
N GLU A 253 -9.74 -13.34 4.98
CA GLU A 253 -10.80 -14.00 4.24
C GLU A 253 -10.38 -14.27 2.79
N CYS A 254 -9.85 -13.25 2.11
CA CYS A 254 -9.55 -13.29 0.69
C CYS A 254 -8.09 -13.63 0.36
N GLY A 255 -7.18 -13.63 1.33
CA GLY A 255 -5.76 -13.95 1.14
C GLY A 255 -5.51 -15.25 0.37
N PRO A 256 -6.19 -16.37 0.71
CA PRO A 256 -6.08 -17.61 -0.07
C PRO A 256 -6.54 -17.47 -1.53
N LYS A 257 -7.62 -16.72 -1.79
CA LYS A 257 -8.10 -16.45 -3.16
C LYS A 257 -7.08 -15.63 -3.94
N TRP A 258 -6.57 -14.56 -3.33
CA TRP A 258 -5.56 -13.70 -3.93
C TRP A 258 -4.28 -14.47 -4.26
N ALA A 259 -3.85 -15.36 -3.36
CA ALA A 259 -2.70 -16.23 -3.57
C ALA A 259 -2.93 -17.24 -4.71
N ALA A 260 -4.10 -17.89 -4.78
CA ALA A 260 -4.40 -18.89 -5.79
C ALA A 260 -4.30 -18.36 -7.23
N ALA A 261 -4.77 -17.13 -7.48
CA ALA A 261 -4.68 -16.48 -8.79
C ALA A 261 -3.23 -16.18 -9.22
N ARG A 262 -2.31 -16.13 -8.26
CA ARG A 262 -0.88 -15.84 -8.48
C ARG A 262 -0.03 -17.10 -8.47
N SER A 263 -0.65 -18.28 -8.43
CA SER A 263 0.07 -19.55 -8.54
C SER A 263 0.76 -19.66 -9.91
N PRO A 264 1.92 -20.32 -10.00
CA PRO A 264 2.57 -20.57 -11.28
C PRO A 264 1.64 -21.27 -12.29
N ALA A 265 0.79 -22.19 -11.82
CA ALA A 265 -0.19 -22.86 -12.66
C ALA A 265 -1.25 -21.89 -13.22
N ALA A 266 -1.81 -21.01 -12.40
CA ALA A 266 -2.79 -20.01 -12.85
C ALA A 266 -2.19 -19.01 -13.86
N LEU A 267 -0.90 -18.73 -13.74
CA LEU A 267 -0.17 -17.81 -14.60
C LEU A 267 0.47 -18.49 -15.84
N GLY A 268 0.31 -19.80 -16.00
CA GLY A 268 0.94 -20.55 -17.10
C GLY A 268 2.48 -20.51 -17.06
N GLN A 269 3.07 -20.35 -15.88
CA GLN A 269 4.51 -20.28 -15.69
C GLN A 269 5.13 -21.68 -15.72
N VAL A 270 6.28 -21.79 -16.37
CA VAL A 270 7.10 -23.00 -16.28
C VAL A 270 7.94 -22.95 -15.00
N VAL A 271 7.69 -23.90 -14.10
CA VAL A 271 8.46 -24.06 -12.86
C VAL A 271 9.48 -25.17 -13.02
N THR A 272 10.76 -24.83 -12.90
CA THR A 272 11.83 -25.83 -12.79
C THR A 272 11.96 -26.24 -11.32
N VAL A 273 11.48 -27.44 -10.98
CA VAL A 273 11.62 -28.00 -9.63
C VAL A 273 13.00 -28.60 -9.43
N ASP A 274 13.78 -28.07 -8.48
CA ASP A 274 14.88 -28.82 -7.88
C ASP A 274 14.31 -29.94 -7.00
N ALA A 275 14.81 -31.16 -7.15
CA ALA A 275 14.30 -32.37 -6.49
C ALA A 275 14.29 -32.34 -4.94
N SER A 276 14.83 -31.28 -4.33
CA SER A 276 14.90 -31.04 -2.88
C SER A 276 13.87 -30.03 -2.36
N ALA A 277 13.16 -29.30 -3.22
CA ALA A 277 12.22 -28.26 -2.81
C ALA A 277 10.76 -28.77 -2.89
N LYS A 278 10.05 -28.78 -1.74
CA LYS A 278 8.58 -28.93 -1.73
C LYS A 278 7.93 -27.65 -2.26
N VAL A 279 7.79 -27.54 -3.58
CA VAL A 279 7.05 -26.45 -4.21
C VAL A 279 5.57 -26.85 -4.29
N SER A 280 4.70 -26.11 -3.61
CA SER A 280 3.26 -26.23 -3.81
C SER A 280 2.89 -25.41 -5.05
N ILE A 281 2.80 -26.06 -6.20
CA ILE A 281 2.51 -25.43 -7.51
C ILE A 281 1.13 -24.74 -7.50
N ASP A 282 0.22 -25.22 -6.65
CA ASP A 282 -1.15 -24.70 -6.50
C ASP A 282 -1.27 -23.53 -5.51
N ALA A 283 -0.27 -23.32 -4.64
CA ALA A 283 -0.25 -22.21 -3.71
C ALA A 283 0.61 -21.08 -4.27
N GLY A 284 -0.03 -20.02 -4.78
CA GLY A 284 0.69 -18.80 -5.14
C GLY A 284 1.15 -18.01 -3.91
N PRO A 285 2.01 -17.00 -4.12
CA PRO A 285 2.49 -16.15 -3.03
C PRO A 285 1.39 -15.26 -2.46
N ALA A 286 1.53 -14.87 -1.19
CA ALA A 286 0.67 -13.87 -0.55
C ALA A 286 0.71 -12.53 -1.30
N MET A 287 -0.42 -11.82 -1.34
CA MET A 287 -0.56 -10.55 -2.05
C MET A 287 0.48 -9.53 -1.58
N VAL A 288 1.07 -8.80 -2.52
CA VAL A 288 2.05 -7.76 -2.22
C VAL A 288 1.41 -6.40 -2.48
N PHE A 289 1.54 -5.50 -1.51
CA PHE A 289 1.04 -4.12 -1.61
C PHE A 289 2.22 -3.16 -1.83
N PRO A 290 2.56 -2.80 -3.09
CA PRO A 290 3.69 -1.93 -3.37
C PRO A 290 3.54 -0.54 -2.74
N ALA A 291 4.67 0.07 -2.40
CA ALA A 291 4.72 1.49 -2.10
C ALA A 291 4.42 2.32 -3.36
N PRO A 292 3.91 3.57 -3.20
CA PRO A 292 3.81 4.50 -4.31
C PRO A 292 5.16 4.71 -5.01
N PHE A 293 5.13 4.97 -6.31
CA PHE A 293 6.34 5.33 -7.05
C PHE A 293 7.09 6.48 -6.37
N GLY A 294 8.43 6.39 -6.38
CA GLY A 294 9.33 7.33 -5.70
C GLY A 294 9.64 7.00 -4.24
N ARG A 295 9.03 5.93 -3.70
CA ARG A 295 9.39 5.38 -2.39
C ARG A 295 9.63 3.88 -2.49
N GLU A 296 10.67 3.43 -1.81
CA GLU A 296 10.89 2.02 -1.55
C GLU A 296 10.62 1.78 -0.07
N LEU A 297 9.89 0.71 0.24
CA LEU A 297 9.75 0.30 1.63
C LEU A 297 11.14 -0.02 2.16
N SER A 298 11.55 0.70 3.20
CA SER A 298 12.76 0.35 3.92
C SER A 298 12.58 -1.03 4.57
N LYS A 299 13.69 -1.71 4.86
CA LYS A 299 13.66 -3.00 5.58
C LYS A 299 12.90 -2.88 6.90
N GLU A 300 12.99 -1.72 7.52
CA GLU A 300 12.35 -1.37 8.79
C GLU A 300 10.85 -1.09 8.62
N GLU A 301 10.43 -0.40 7.55
CA GLU A 301 9.01 -0.23 7.24
C GLU A 301 8.34 -1.59 6.96
N ALA A 302 9.03 -2.47 6.22
CA ALA A 302 8.55 -3.83 5.97
C ALA A 302 8.46 -4.67 7.25
N TYR A 303 9.47 -4.58 8.13
CA TYR A 303 9.46 -5.27 9.43
C TYR A 303 8.30 -4.82 10.32
N ILE A 304 8.04 -3.51 10.40
CA ILE A 304 6.89 -3.00 11.19
C ILE A 304 5.56 -3.42 10.56
N ALA A 305 5.43 -3.41 9.23
CA ALA A 305 4.23 -3.91 8.56
C ALA A 305 3.98 -5.41 8.83
N GLU A 306 5.04 -6.22 8.92
CA GLU A 306 4.94 -7.63 9.30
C GLU A 306 4.55 -7.81 10.77
N LEU A 307 5.04 -6.95 11.67
CA LEU A 307 4.66 -6.99 13.09
C LEU A 307 3.18 -6.61 13.28
N ASP A 308 2.70 -5.62 12.52
CA ASP A 308 1.32 -5.15 12.47
C ASP A 308 0.36 -6.22 11.98
N SER A 309 0.71 -6.99 10.94
CA SER A 309 -0.16 -8.06 10.42
C SER A 309 -0.35 -9.23 11.37
N LYS A 310 0.49 -9.35 12.41
CA LYS A 310 0.47 -10.43 13.41
C LYS A 310 -0.20 -10.01 14.72
N THR A 311 -0.88 -8.87 14.76
CA THR A 311 -1.52 -8.37 15.99
C THR A 311 -2.84 -7.65 15.75
N GLY A 312 -3.71 -7.64 16.77
CA GLY A 312 -4.89 -6.76 16.79
C GLY A 312 -4.58 -5.31 17.19
N ALA A 313 -3.34 -5.02 17.61
CA ALA A 313 -2.85 -3.65 17.74
C ALA A 313 -2.58 -3.04 16.35
N SER A 314 -2.38 -1.73 16.28
CA SER A 314 -1.96 -1.03 15.05
C SER A 314 -0.54 -0.52 15.24
N LEU A 315 0.34 -0.83 14.30
CA LEU A 315 1.75 -0.45 14.29
C LEU A 315 2.12 0.04 12.89
N LYS A 316 2.30 1.35 12.71
CA LYS A 316 2.61 1.95 11.40
C LYS A 316 3.91 2.71 11.48
N LEU A 317 4.78 2.54 10.48
CA LEU A 317 6.00 3.31 10.33
C LEU A 317 6.16 3.73 8.89
N THR A 318 6.56 4.98 8.70
CA THR A 318 6.88 5.57 7.41
C THR A 318 8.09 6.48 7.59
N VAL A 319 9.19 6.19 6.90
CA VAL A 319 10.40 7.01 6.92
C VAL A 319 10.27 8.09 5.83
N LEU A 320 10.30 9.35 6.26
CA LEU A 320 10.16 10.52 5.40
C LEU A 320 11.54 11.10 5.05
N ASN A 321 12.37 11.32 6.07
CA ASN A 321 13.74 11.82 5.93
C ASN A 321 14.65 11.10 6.93
N ALA A 322 15.34 10.04 6.51
CA ALA A 322 16.21 9.27 7.41
C ALA A 322 17.34 10.10 8.06
N LYS A 323 17.69 11.26 7.49
CA LYS A 323 18.70 12.18 8.03
C LYS A 323 18.10 13.26 8.94
N GLY A 324 16.78 13.42 8.95
CA GLY A 324 16.07 14.40 9.75
C GLY A 324 16.34 14.22 11.24
N ARG A 325 16.39 15.34 11.97
CA ARG A 325 16.71 15.33 13.40
C ARG A 325 15.51 15.12 14.31
N ILE A 326 14.27 15.20 13.80
CA ILE A 326 13.05 15.10 14.60
C ILE A 326 12.39 13.74 14.38
N TRP A 327 12.32 12.96 15.44
CA TRP A 327 11.74 11.61 15.44
C TRP A 327 10.54 11.54 16.36
N THR A 328 9.58 10.69 16.00
CA THR A 328 8.32 10.56 16.74
C THR A 328 8.03 9.09 17.07
N LEU A 329 7.61 8.86 18.32
CA LEU A 329 7.02 7.64 18.85
C LEU A 329 5.67 8.01 19.48
N VAL A 330 4.66 8.21 18.65
CA VAL A 330 3.36 8.73 19.09
C VAL A 330 2.33 7.62 19.10
N ALA A 331 1.59 7.48 20.20
CA ALA A 331 0.52 6.51 20.27
C ALA A 331 -0.86 7.07 19.91
N GLY A 332 -1.52 6.40 18.96
CA GLY A 332 -2.81 6.76 18.40
C GLY A 332 -2.70 7.51 17.07
N GLY A 333 -3.34 6.99 16.02
CA GLY A 333 -3.32 7.57 14.68
C GLY A 333 -3.80 9.04 14.59
N GLY A 334 -4.83 9.44 15.34
CA GLY A 334 -5.23 10.84 15.37
C GLY A 334 -4.18 11.75 16.03
N ALA A 335 -3.49 11.24 17.05
CA ALA A 335 -2.47 12.02 17.75
C ALA A 335 -1.18 12.12 16.92
N SER A 336 -0.77 11.06 16.21
CA SER A 336 0.42 11.12 15.34
C SER A 336 0.30 12.21 14.26
N VAL A 337 -0.89 12.37 13.66
CA VAL A 337 -1.19 13.47 12.73
C VAL A 337 -1.04 14.83 13.41
N VAL A 338 -1.66 15.02 14.58
CA VAL A 338 -1.57 16.29 15.33
C VAL A 338 -0.13 16.65 15.71
N TYR A 339 0.72 15.66 16.00
CA TYR A 339 2.14 15.88 16.26
C TYR A 339 2.90 16.29 14.99
N ALA A 340 2.64 15.62 13.85
CA ALA A 340 3.24 15.97 12.57
C ALA A 340 2.85 17.40 12.15
N ASP A 341 1.57 17.76 12.27
CA ASP A 341 1.06 19.11 11.97
C ASP A 341 1.70 20.17 12.88
N ALA A 342 1.89 19.87 14.17
CA ALA A 342 2.54 20.79 15.10
C ALA A 342 4.03 20.99 14.75
N ILE A 343 4.72 19.95 14.30
CA ILE A 343 6.13 20.02 13.87
C ILE A 343 6.23 20.85 12.57
N ALA A 344 5.35 20.59 11.61
CA ALA A 344 5.29 21.36 10.36
C ALA A 344 4.94 22.83 10.62
N SER A 345 3.94 23.11 11.47
CA SER A 345 3.54 24.46 11.87
C SER A 345 4.62 25.22 12.65
N ALA A 346 5.54 24.49 13.31
CA ALA A 346 6.71 25.07 13.94
C ALA A 346 7.84 25.38 12.95
N GLY A 347 7.70 25.05 11.67
CA GLY A 347 8.69 25.31 10.61
C GLY A 347 9.71 24.20 10.40
N PHE A 348 9.44 22.98 10.88
CA PHE A 348 10.40 21.87 10.86
C PHE A 348 9.90 20.65 10.06
N ALA A 349 9.07 20.86 9.04
CA ALA A 349 8.57 19.78 8.18
C ALA A 349 9.72 19.01 7.51
N ASP A 350 10.75 19.71 7.01
CA ASP A 350 11.89 19.11 6.32
C ASP A 350 12.80 18.29 7.26
N GLU A 351 12.72 18.54 8.57
CA GLU A 351 13.48 17.84 9.62
C GLU A 351 12.71 16.67 10.25
N LEU A 352 11.45 16.47 9.87
CA LEU A 352 10.63 15.36 10.34
C LEU A 352 11.08 14.06 9.69
N ALA A 353 11.66 13.16 10.49
CA ALA A 353 12.29 11.98 9.97
C ALA A 353 11.30 10.84 9.69
N ASN A 354 10.27 10.69 10.51
CA ASN A 354 9.29 9.62 10.39
C ASN A 354 7.87 10.09 10.69
N TYR A 355 6.92 9.45 10.03
CA TYR A 355 5.51 9.43 10.40
C TYR A 355 5.15 8.00 10.82
N GLY A 356 4.44 7.85 11.93
CA GLY A 356 4.09 6.53 12.43
C GLY A 356 3.27 6.60 13.69
N GLU A 357 2.68 5.47 14.05
CA GLU A 357 1.92 5.34 15.29
C GLU A 357 1.95 3.93 15.84
N TYR A 358 1.69 3.82 17.14
CA TYR A 358 1.30 2.58 17.79
C TYR A 358 -0.01 2.75 18.56
N SER A 359 -1.01 1.90 18.34
CA SER A 359 -2.31 1.98 19.01
C SER A 359 -3.01 0.63 19.09
N GLY A 360 -4.25 0.58 19.61
CA GLY A 360 -4.96 -0.69 19.80
C GLY A 360 -4.41 -1.53 20.96
N ALA A 361 -3.73 -0.90 21.94
CA ALA A 361 -3.13 -1.55 23.11
C ALA A 361 -2.09 -2.64 22.79
N PRO A 362 -0.97 -2.28 22.12
CA PRO A 362 0.12 -3.23 21.91
C PRO A 362 0.74 -3.67 23.24
N ASN A 363 1.27 -4.88 23.26
CA ASN A 363 1.97 -5.43 24.41
C ASN A 363 3.40 -4.87 24.55
N GLU A 364 4.07 -5.23 25.64
CA GLU A 364 5.44 -4.79 25.93
C GLU A 364 6.43 -5.14 24.82
N THR A 365 6.40 -6.39 24.33
CA THR A 365 7.30 -6.89 23.28
C THR A 365 7.08 -6.17 21.95
N GLN A 366 5.83 -5.95 21.56
CA GLN A 366 5.49 -5.21 20.34
C GLN A 366 5.96 -3.76 20.43
N THR A 367 5.74 -3.12 21.58
CA THR A 367 6.19 -1.75 21.80
C THR A 367 7.72 -1.68 21.81
N TYR A 368 8.39 -2.69 22.36
CA TYR A 368 9.85 -2.82 22.32
C TYR A 368 10.39 -2.93 20.90
N GLU A 369 9.87 -3.85 20.08
CA GLU A 369 10.36 -4.01 18.69
C GLU A 369 10.10 -2.73 17.88
N TYR A 370 8.93 -2.11 18.03
CA TYR A 370 8.62 -0.84 17.36
C TYR A 370 9.57 0.29 17.80
N ALA A 371 9.76 0.46 19.11
CA ALA A 371 10.66 1.48 19.64
C ALA A 371 12.11 1.23 19.20
N LYS A 372 12.61 0.00 19.35
CA LYS A 372 13.94 -0.42 18.90
C LYS A 372 14.18 -0.07 17.44
N THR A 373 13.23 -0.35 16.54
CA THR A 373 13.36 -0.01 15.12
C THR A 373 13.53 1.49 14.91
N VAL A 374 12.77 2.33 15.61
CA VAL A 374 12.90 3.79 15.52
C VAL A 374 14.22 4.28 16.12
N LEU A 375 14.64 3.74 17.26
CA LEU A 375 15.91 4.11 17.90
C LEU A 375 17.12 3.72 17.04
N ASP A 376 17.04 2.56 16.39
CA ASP A 376 18.04 2.12 15.43
C ASP A 376 18.16 3.11 14.27
N LEU A 377 17.05 3.38 13.58
CA LEU A 377 17.01 4.32 12.46
C LEU A 377 17.55 5.71 12.83
N MET A 378 17.14 6.25 13.98
CA MET A 378 17.56 7.58 14.40
C MET A 378 19.03 7.65 14.86
N THR A 379 19.69 6.52 15.10
CA THR A 379 21.10 6.47 15.55
C THR A 379 22.06 5.88 14.51
N ARG A 380 21.65 5.83 13.24
CA ARG A 380 22.52 5.52 12.11
C ARG A 380 23.30 6.74 11.62
N GLY A 381 24.49 6.49 11.07
CA GLY A 381 25.34 7.50 10.43
C GLY A 381 26.00 8.45 11.42
N ASP A 382 26.39 9.63 10.93
CA ASP A 382 27.01 10.66 11.76
C ASP A 382 25.98 11.39 12.62
N ALA A 383 26.42 11.86 13.79
CA ALA A 383 25.60 12.67 14.67
C ALA A 383 25.19 13.99 13.99
N HIS A 384 23.91 14.34 14.08
CA HIS A 384 23.43 15.63 13.59
C HIS A 384 24.09 16.78 14.39
N PRO A 385 24.56 17.87 13.75
CA PRO A 385 25.28 18.96 14.44
C PRO A 385 24.52 19.55 15.65
N GLU A 386 23.20 19.68 15.51
CA GLU A 386 22.29 20.20 16.55
C GLU A 386 21.77 19.12 17.51
N GLY A 387 22.27 17.89 17.42
CA GLY A 387 21.64 16.71 18.03
C GLY A 387 20.27 16.40 17.44
N LYS A 388 19.62 15.36 17.99
CA LYS A 388 18.28 14.92 17.55
C LYS A 388 17.25 15.07 18.67
N VAL A 389 15.97 15.11 18.30
CA VAL A 389 14.83 15.21 19.22
C VAL A 389 13.93 13.99 19.02
N LEU A 390 13.55 13.33 20.11
CA LEU A 390 12.57 12.25 20.12
C LEU A 390 11.33 12.68 20.90
N PHE A 391 10.18 12.73 20.21
CA PHE A 391 8.88 12.94 20.84
C PHE A 391 8.21 11.61 21.15
N ILE A 392 8.00 11.30 22.43
CA ILE A 392 7.19 10.17 22.88
C ILE A 392 5.85 10.71 23.34
N GLY A 393 4.82 10.51 22.52
CA GLY A 393 3.62 11.35 22.60
C GLY A 393 2.29 10.62 22.55
N GLY A 394 1.25 11.42 22.62
CA GLY A 394 -0.06 11.11 22.05
C GLY A 394 -1.25 11.47 22.95
N GLY A 395 -2.44 11.08 22.49
CA GLY A 395 -3.69 11.35 23.18
C GLY A 395 -3.79 10.69 24.56
N ILE A 396 -4.83 11.05 25.31
CA ILE A 396 -5.18 10.31 26.53
C ILE A 396 -5.78 8.98 26.08
N ALA A 397 -5.11 7.87 26.38
CA ALA A 397 -5.57 6.56 25.93
C ALA A 397 -6.85 6.15 26.67
N ASN A 398 -7.75 5.45 25.97
CA ASN A 398 -8.97 4.91 26.58
C ASN A 398 -8.71 3.58 27.31
N PHE A 399 -7.98 2.66 26.68
CA PHE A 399 -7.78 1.29 27.16
C PHE A 399 -6.32 0.79 27.09
N THR A 400 -5.42 1.52 26.42
CA THR A 400 -3.99 1.15 26.37
C THR A 400 -3.32 1.34 27.73
N GLN A 401 -2.69 0.27 28.25
CA GLN A 401 -1.93 0.29 29.49
C GLN A 401 -0.60 1.01 29.31
N VAL A 402 -0.53 2.28 29.72
CA VAL A 402 0.65 3.14 29.49
C VAL A 402 1.91 2.54 30.11
N GLY A 403 1.81 2.01 31.33
CA GLY A 403 2.93 1.33 32.00
C GLY A 403 3.51 0.16 31.19
N SER A 404 2.67 -0.66 30.54
CA SER A 404 3.12 -1.80 29.72
C SER A 404 3.88 -1.32 28.48
N THR A 405 3.32 -0.34 27.76
CA THR A 405 3.97 0.22 26.57
C THR A 405 5.29 0.90 26.93
N PHE A 406 5.35 1.63 28.05
CA PHE A 406 6.56 2.33 28.48
C PHE A 406 7.65 1.35 28.94
N LYS A 407 7.32 0.18 29.51
CA LYS A 407 8.33 -0.87 29.76
C LYS A 407 9.03 -1.32 28.47
N GLY A 408 8.28 -1.47 27.38
CA GLY A 408 8.85 -1.82 26.07
C GLY A 408 9.81 -0.73 25.56
N ILE A 409 9.41 0.54 25.67
CA ILE A 409 10.26 1.70 25.31
C ILE A 409 11.53 1.76 26.18
N ILE A 410 11.38 1.60 27.50
CA ILE A 410 12.50 1.62 28.45
C ILE A 410 13.51 0.51 28.14
N ARG A 411 13.02 -0.69 27.81
CA ARG A 411 13.88 -1.80 27.38
C ARG A 411 14.68 -1.42 26.12
N ALA A 412 14.05 -0.79 25.14
CA ALA A 412 14.75 -0.29 23.95
C ALA A 412 15.77 0.82 24.29
N PHE A 413 15.48 1.71 25.23
CA PHE A 413 16.44 2.71 25.70
C PHE A 413 17.69 2.10 26.35
N ARG A 414 17.54 1.01 27.11
CA ARG A 414 18.69 0.30 27.67
C ARG A 414 19.59 -0.27 26.58
N ASP A 415 19.01 -0.86 25.54
CA ASP A 415 19.76 -1.44 24.43
C ASP A 415 20.49 -0.37 23.59
N TYR A 416 19.92 0.84 23.47
CA TYR A 416 20.43 1.92 22.62
C TYR A 416 21.07 3.09 23.37
N GLN A 417 21.31 2.97 24.68
CA GLN A 417 21.80 4.05 25.54
C GLN A 417 23.01 4.79 24.95
N SER A 418 24.09 4.06 24.66
CA SER A 418 25.33 4.62 24.12
C SER A 418 25.10 5.33 22.79
N SER A 419 24.26 4.76 21.91
CA SER A 419 23.92 5.33 20.62
C SER A 419 23.14 6.64 20.77
N LEU A 420 22.19 6.71 21.72
CA LEU A 420 21.42 7.92 22.03
C LEU A 420 22.30 9.05 22.59
N HIS A 421 23.28 8.72 23.43
CA HIS A 421 24.27 9.68 23.91
C HIS A 421 25.16 10.20 22.78
N ASN A 422 25.70 9.30 21.95
CA ASN A 422 26.55 9.67 20.82
C ASN A 422 25.85 10.61 19.84
N HIS A 423 24.54 10.43 19.64
CA HIS A 423 23.71 11.26 18.77
C HIS A 423 23.09 12.49 19.47
N LYS A 424 23.42 12.73 20.74
CA LYS A 424 22.94 13.87 21.55
C LYS A 424 21.41 13.98 21.52
N VAL A 425 20.72 12.85 21.66
CA VAL A 425 19.25 12.79 21.56
C VAL A 425 18.61 13.43 22.79
N LYS A 426 17.69 14.38 22.58
CA LYS A 426 16.83 14.97 23.63
C LYS A 426 15.43 14.39 23.53
N ILE A 427 14.87 13.96 24.65
CA ILE A 427 13.60 13.22 24.67
C ILE A 427 12.53 14.07 25.36
N TYR A 428 11.36 14.15 24.75
CA TYR A 428 10.20 14.85 25.33
C TYR A 428 9.03 13.89 25.37
N VAL A 429 8.46 13.71 26.57
CA VAL A 429 7.40 12.74 26.82
C VAL A 429 6.12 13.48 27.21
N ARG A 430 5.01 13.13 26.57
CA ARG A 430 3.66 13.53 27.01
C ARG A 430 2.70 12.39 26.82
N ARG A 431 2.14 11.87 27.92
CA ARG A 431 1.19 10.75 27.84
C ARG A 431 0.16 10.75 28.97
N GLY A 432 -1.04 10.27 28.64
CA GLY A 432 -2.12 9.99 29.58
C GLY A 432 -2.87 8.70 29.20
N GLY A 433 -3.74 8.23 30.09
CA GLY A 433 -4.55 7.01 29.92
C GLY A 433 -4.37 6.01 31.06
N PRO A 434 -4.89 4.78 30.97
CA PRO A 434 -4.77 3.78 32.03
C PRO A 434 -3.33 3.59 32.54
N ASN A 435 -3.14 3.72 33.87
CA ASN A 435 -1.85 3.58 34.56
C ASN A 435 -0.74 4.54 34.05
N TRP A 436 -1.11 5.73 33.58
CA TRP A 436 -0.14 6.71 33.06
C TRP A 436 0.85 7.21 34.11
N GLN A 437 0.42 7.43 35.36
CA GLN A 437 1.30 7.92 36.43
C GLN A 437 2.46 6.95 36.69
N GLU A 438 2.15 5.65 36.75
CA GLU A 438 3.16 4.60 36.92
C GLU A 438 4.07 4.51 35.68
N GLY A 439 3.50 4.61 34.47
CA GLY A 439 4.29 4.69 33.25
C GLY A 439 5.28 5.87 33.26
N LEU A 440 4.81 7.08 33.58
CA LEU A 440 5.67 8.27 33.66
C LEU A 440 6.73 8.15 34.77
N ARG A 441 6.38 7.54 35.92
CA ARG A 441 7.34 7.25 36.99
C ARG A 441 8.44 6.31 36.49
N LEU A 442 8.08 5.21 35.83
CA LEU A 442 9.02 4.23 35.29
C LEU A 442 9.96 4.85 34.25
N ILE A 443 9.44 5.61 33.28
CA ILE A 443 10.29 6.21 32.24
C ILE A 443 11.17 7.32 32.80
N LYS A 444 10.69 8.08 33.80
CA LYS A 444 11.51 9.05 34.52
C LYS A 444 12.67 8.35 35.24
N SER A 445 12.39 7.31 36.02
CA SER A 445 13.44 6.56 36.72
C SER A 445 14.46 5.96 35.74
N ALA A 446 14.01 5.45 34.60
CA ALA A 446 14.90 4.95 33.55
C ALA A 446 15.73 6.08 32.92
N GLY A 447 15.15 7.26 32.70
CA GLY A 447 15.88 8.42 32.20
C GLY A 447 17.00 8.88 33.15
N ASP A 448 16.71 8.89 34.45
CA ASP A 448 17.69 9.18 35.50
C ASP A 448 18.77 8.09 35.58
N GLU A 449 18.38 6.81 35.58
CA GLU A 449 19.27 5.63 35.58
C GLU A 449 20.24 5.63 34.39
N LEU A 450 19.74 5.93 33.19
CA LEU A 450 20.49 5.89 31.94
C LEU A 450 21.16 7.22 31.57
N ASN A 451 20.99 8.25 32.40
CA ASN A 451 21.46 9.62 32.13
C ASN A 451 21.00 10.14 30.76
N LEU A 452 19.73 9.93 30.42
CA LEU A 452 19.11 10.41 29.18
C LEU A 452 18.41 11.75 29.44
N PRO A 453 18.62 12.79 28.61
CA PRO A 453 17.99 14.09 28.83
C PRO A 453 16.50 14.03 28.45
N MET A 454 15.63 13.96 29.46
CA MET A 454 14.18 13.86 29.29
C MET A 454 13.42 15.02 29.95
N GLU A 455 12.44 15.61 29.25
CA GLU A 455 11.38 16.41 29.87
C GLU A 455 10.03 15.67 29.73
N ILE A 456 9.39 15.38 30.87
CA ILE A 456 8.24 14.47 30.94
C ILE A 456 7.00 15.23 31.44
N TYR A 457 5.86 15.02 30.81
CA TYR A 457 4.61 15.70 31.11
C TYR A 457 3.40 14.73 31.10
N GLY A 458 2.40 15.05 31.93
CA GLY A 458 1.15 14.31 32.03
C GLY A 458 0.04 14.84 31.11
N PRO A 459 -1.22 14.47 31.38
CA PRO A 459 -2.38 14.90 30.61
C PRO A 459 -2.72 16.39 30.76
N ASP A 460 -2.17 17.06 31.78
CA ASP A 460 -2.26 18.50 32.03
C ASP A 460 -1.54 19.35 30.95
N MET A 461 -0.52 18.78 30.30
CA MET A 461 0.08 19.35 29.10
C MET A 461 -0.83 19.12 27.89
N HIS A 462 -1.01 20.15 27.05
CA HIS A 462 -1.70 20.01 25.76
C HIS A 462 -1.08 18.89 24.91
N VAL A 463 -1.88 18.17 24.12
CA VAL A 463 -1.42 16.95 23.42
C VAL A 463 -0.14 17.17 22.61
N SER A 464 -0.04 18.26 21.85
CA SER A 464 1.15 18.63 21.08
C SER A 464 2.06 19.64 21.79
N GLY A 465 1.78 19.99 23.05
CA GLY A 465 2.45 21.09 23.75
C GLY A 465 3.96 20.90 23.94
N ILE A 466 4.44 19.66 23.92
CA ILE A 466 5.88 19.36 23.98
C ILE A 466 6.64 19.71 22.68
N VAL A 467 5.95 19.87 21.55
CA VAL A 467 6.56 20.25 20.27
C VAL A 467 7.05 21.71 20.27
N PRO A 468 6.21 22.74 20.48
CA PRO A 468 6.67 24.12 20.54
C PRO A 468 7.59 24.39 21.74
N LEU A 469 7.45 23.60 22.82
CA LEU A 469 8.41 23.60 23.93
C LEU A 469 9.81 23.23 23.45
N ALA A 470 9.96 22.08 22.78
CA ALA A 470 11.24 21.54 22.37
C ALA A 470 11.87 22.30 21.20
N LEU A 471 11.06 22.71 20.22
CA LEU A 471 11.55 23.29 18.96
C LEU A 471 11.63 24.82 19.00
N LEU A 472 10.76 25.49 19.77
CA LEU A 472 10.66 26.95 19.81
C LEU A 472 10.97 27.54 21.19
N GLY A 473 11.28 26.72 22.19
CA GLY A 473 11.51 27.16 23.58
C GLY A 473 10.25 27.73 24.26
N LYS A 474 9.06 27.54 23.69
CA LYS A 474 7.79 28.09 24.21
C LYS A 474 7.30 27.26 25.39
N ARG A 475 7.78 27.60 26.59
CA ARG A 475 7.37 26.95 27.85
C ARG A 475 5.95 27.38 28.26
N PRO A 476 5.02 26.45 28.52
CA PRO A 476 3.71 26.78 29.07
C PRO A 476 3.83 27.31 30.51
N LYS A 477 3.13 28.40 30.82
CA LYS A 477 3.27 29.12 32.11
C LYS A 477 2.79 28.32 33.33
N ASN A 478 1.77 27.48 33.15
CA ASN A 478 1.06 26.80 34.25
C ASN A 478 1.18 25.27 34.23
N VAL A 479 2.12 24.72 33.45
CA VAL A 479 2.32 23.28 33.34
C VAL A 479 3.76 22.97 33.74
N LYS A 480 3.93 22.10 34.73
CA LYS A 480 5.24 21.72 35.27
C LYS A 480 5.64 20.32 34.78
N PRO A 481 6.95 20.05 34.65
CA PRO A 481 7.42 18.69 34.39
C PRO A 481 6.93 17.72 35.47
N PHE A 482 6.57 16.51 35.07
CA PHE A 482 6.18 15.43 35.96
C PHE A 482 7.27 15.16 37.01
N GLY A 483 6.87 15.09 38.28
CA GLY A 483 7.78 14.92 39.41
C GLY A 483 8.40 16.22 39.96
N THR A 484 8.00 17.41 39.46
CA THR A 484 8.42 18.71 40.03
C THR A 484 7.30 19.35 40.86
N GLY A 485 7.25 19.04 42.17
CA GLY A 485 6.28 19.61 43.13
C GLY A 485 5.26 18.61 43.71
N ALA A 486 4.49 19.05 44.71
CA ALA A 486 3.64 18.25 45.62
C ALA A 486 2.38 17.60 45.02
N ASN A 487 2.44 17.05 43.80
CA ASN A 487 1.36 16.24 43.20
C ASN A 487 1.82 14.78 43.00
N THR A 488 2.44 14.20 44.03
CA THR A 488 2.73 12.76 44.12
C THR A 488 1.75 12.04 45.06
N GLU A 489 0.56 12.59 45.30
CA GLU A 489 -0.48 11.80 45.95
C GLU A 489 -1.02 10.78 44.95
N ALA A 490 -0.86 9.50 45.31
CA ALA A 490 -1.52 8.41 44.62
C ALA A 490 -3.02 8.72 44.57
N SER A 491 -3.62 8.74 43.38
CA SER A 491 -5.07 8.77 43.26
C SER A 491 -5.62 7.59 44.06
N THR A 492 -6.47 7.91 45.03
CA THR A 492 -7.22 6.97 45.86
C THR A 492 -7.74 5.82 44.99
N PRO A 493 -7.64 4.55 45.44
CA PRO A 493 -8.25 3.45 44.70
C PRO A 493 -9.73 3.77 44.54
N LEU A 494 -10.26 3.68 43.32
CA LEU A 494 -11.71 3.61 43.12
C LEU A 494 -12.19 2.43 43.95
N GLY A 495 -12.98 2.74 44.99
CA GLY A 495 -13.61 1.75 45.84
C GLY A 495 -14.45 0.78 45.02
N VAL A 496 -14.46 -0.46 45.50
CA VAL A 496 -15.17 -1.66 45.02
C VAL A 496 -16.58 -1.37 44.52
#